data_AF-A0A1H7L8R1-F1
#
_entry.id   AF-A0A1H7L8R1-F1
#
_cell.length_a   1.000
_cell.length_b   1.000
_cell.length_c   1.000
_cell.angle_alpha   90.00
_cell.angle_beta   90.00
_cell.angle_gamma   90.00
#
_symmetry.space_group_name_H-M   'P 1'
#
loop_
_entity.id
_entity.type
_entity.pdbx_description
1 polymer ?
#
loop_
_entity_poly.entity_id
_entity_poly.type
_entity_poly.pdbx_seq_one_letter_code
_entity_poly.pdbx_strand_id
1 'polypeptide(L)'
;MDFPALFQDRPALVLGLGDSGLAMAAWAARLGARVTVWDSREQPPQLATLREQLPQAVFLHGGLSGEQLASLLDTTALVFKSPGLSPLDERLQPVYAAAASLGLRVQGELDLFAQALAELKRLYRYAPGVLAITGTNGKTTTTSMTALLAERAGRRVAMAGNIGPTLLGTLADALDREPQPVDETAVEDALAETRAAEEAGRTEAAADAGADAAPESTEAAETGEAGEAGEPVESAEAAEPGESTEPGESAGPGESAEVVSAAAATPERNVLDTVAELLDEPPLPIDPPPPRLPDFDVLPQVWVLELSSFQLDGVQGFEPSAAAVLNITQDHLDWHGDMPAYARAKGRVFGEHAVMVINRDDAEVEALVPAPVQVKQGRGRPSKLVERHVVRFGLDAPRRPGDFGLITENGMAWLVRARELEEGIKRRKGEEADPLSLQRLMPADALRVRGRHNAANALASLALATAIDCPLAPMLHGLREYRGEPHRVEFVTSVKGVDFYDDSKGTNVGATVAAILGLGVDRAPAKLVMILGGDGKGQDFSPLAAPIAVHARAVALIGRDAAQIEAVLQGTGVTLHRHDSLEAATHWALAEAEAGDSVLLSPACASLDMFRNYAHRAEVFITTVRELAQDEGLIG
;
A
#
# COMPACT_ATOMS: atom_id res chain seq x y z
N MET A 1 -19.51 -2.78 -13.33
CA MET A 1 -19.21 -4.22 -13.47
C MET A 1 -20.16 -5.07 -12.63
N ASP A 2 -20.75 -6.11 -13.23
CA ASP A 2 -21.73 -6.97 -12.56
C ASP A 2 -21.06 -8.12 -11.79
N PHE A 3 -21.01 -7.98 -10.46
CA PHE A 3 -20.55 -9.06 -9.59
C PHE A 3 -21.62 -10.17 -9.52
N PRO A 4 -21.26 -11.45 -9.65
CA PRO A 4 -22.25 -12.52 -9.48
C PRO A 4 -22.88 -12.48 -8.09
N ALA A 5 -24.16 -12.83 -7.98
CA ALA A 5 -24.88 -12.98 -6.72
C ALA A 5 -24.40 -14.24 -5.96
N LEU A 6 -23.13 -14.24 -5.54
CA LEU A 6 -22.46 -15.37 -4.90
C LEU A 6 -23.16 -15.83 -3.61
N PHE A 7 -23.91 -14.92 -2.98
CA PHE A 7 -24.63 -15.16 -1.74
C PHE A 7 -26.16 -15.14 -1.92
N GLN A 8 -26.65 -15.33 -3.15
CA GLN A 8 -28.08 -15.29 -3.48
C GLN A 8 -28.94 -16.03 -2.45
N ASP A 9 -29.80 -15.29 -1.76
CA ASP A 9 -30.76 -15.73 -0.74
C ASP A 9 -30.16 -16.41 0.51
N ARG A 10 -28.83 -16.43 0.65
CA ARG A 10 -28.12 -17.01 1.80
C ARG A 10 -28.23 -16.08 3.02
N PRO A 11 -28.64 -16.57 4.20
CA PRO A 11 -28.63 -15.77 5.41
C PRO A 11 -27.20 -15.50 5.89
N ALA A 12 -26.88 -14.23 6.09
CA ALA A 12 -25.58 -13.77 6.57
C ALA A 12 -25.73 -13.09 7.93
N LEU A 13 -24.95 -13.53 8.91
CA LEU A 13 -24.84 -12.93 10.22
C LEU A 13 -23.55 -12.10 10.31
N VAL A 14 -23.68 -10.78 10.48
CA VAL A 14 -22.57 -9.87 10.72
C VAL A 14 -22.47 -9.56 12.21
N LEU A 15 -21.36 -9.93 12.83
CA LEU A 15 -21.05 -9.69 14.23
C LEU A 15 -20.27 -8.38 14.38
N GLY A 16 -20.87 -7.41 15.04
CA GLY A 16 -20.37 -6.05 15.25
C GLY A 16 -20.65 -5.18 14.03
N LEU A 17 -21.30 -4.03 14.25
CA LEU A 17 -21.52 -3.04 13.20
C LEU A 17 -20.24 -2.20 12.99
N GLY A 18 -20.18 -0.95 13.44
CA GLY A 18 -19.04 -0.08 13.12
C GLY A 18 -18.78 0.02 11.61
N ASP A 19 -17.63 0.58 11.22
CA ASP A 19 -17.36 0.84 9.79
C ASP A 19 -17.13 -0.45 8.99
N SER A 20 -16.28 -1.36 9.48
CA SER A 20 -16.06 -2.66 8.83
C SER A 20 -17.31 -3.54 8.79
N GLY A 21 -18.12 -3.54 9.85
CA GLY A 21 -19.36 -4.34 9.86
C GLY A 21 -20.42 -3.79 8.91
N LEU A 22 -20.56 -2.47 8.82
CA LEU A 22 -21.41 -1.85 7.80
C LEU A 22 -20.92 -2.22 6.39
N ALA A 23 -19.62 -2.13 6.13
CA ALA A 23 -19.04 -2.47 4.84
C ALA A 23 -19.27 -3.95 4.47
N MET A 24 -19.10 -4.88 5.41
CA MET A 24 -19.40 -6.30 5.19
C MET A 24 -20.90 -6.56 4.98
N ALA A 25 -21.78 -5.87 5.73
CA ALA A 25 -23.22 -5.97 5.56
C ALA A 25 -23.65 -5.48 4.16
N ALA A 26 -23.18 -4.32 3.74
CA ALA A 26 -23.45 -3.77 2.41
C ALA A 26 -22.90 -4.67 1.30
N TRP A 27 -21.68 -5.18 1.46
CA TRP A 27 -21.08 -6.12 0.50
C TRP A 27 -21.86 -7.44 0.41
N ALA A 28 -22.24 -8.02 1.55
CA ALA A 28 -23.03 -9.25 1.56
C ALA A 28 -24.40 -9.05 0.88
N ALA A 29 -25.08 -7.93 1.16
CA ALA A 29 -26.33 -7.57 0.51
C ALA A 29 -26.16 -7.36 -1.01
N ARG A 30 -25.07 -6.70 -1.44
CA ARG A 30 -24.71 -6.56 -2.86
C ARG A 30 -24.58 -7.91 -3.57
N LEU A 31 -24.08 -8.92 -2.86
CA LEU A 31 -23.95 -10.30 -3.37
C LEU A 31 -25.24 -11.14 -3.21
N GLY A 32 -26.36 -10.53 -2.82
CA GLY A 32 -27.68 -11.17 -2.72
C GLY A 32 -28.00 -11.83 -1.38
N ALA A 33 -27.19 -11.61 -0.33
CA ALA A 33 -27.42 -12.20 0.99
C ALA A 33 -28.58 -11.54 1.75
N ARG A 34 -29.25 -12.33 2.61
CA ARG A 34 -30.20 -11.81 3.62
C ARG A 34 -29.44 -11.47 4.90
N VAL A 35 -29.24 -10.19 5.15
CA VAL A 35 -28.32 -9.72 6.19
C VAL A 35 -29.02 -9.55 7.54
N THR A 36 -28.45 -10.16 8.57
CA THR A 36 -28.71 -9.86 9.98
C THR A 36 -27.43 -9.30 10.59
N VAL A 37 -27.51 -8.15 11.23
CA VAL A 37 -26.40 -7.54 11.98
C VAL A 37 -26.68 -7.67 13.47
N TRP A 38 -25.68 -8.10 14.22
CA TRP A 38 -25.71 -8.08 15.68
C TRP A 38 -24.65 -7.12 16.23
N ASP A 39 -24.97 -6.33 17.24
CA ASP A 39 -24.00 -5.60 18.05
C ASP A 39 -24.36 -5.69 19.54
N SER A 40 -23.36 -5.74 20.41
CA SER A 40 -23.62 -5.77 21.86
C SER A 40 -24.30 -4.50 22.38
N ARG A 41 -24.17 -3.38 21.67
CA ARG A 41 -24.76 -2.08 22.02
C ARG A 41 -26.13 -1.93 21.40
N GLU A 42 -27.05 -1.27 22.10
CA GLU A 42 -28.36 -0.90 21.55
C GLU A 42 -28.24 0.17 20.46
N GLN A 43 -27.31 1.12 20.63
CA GLN A 43 -27.03 2.19 19.67
C GLN A 43 -25.55 2.21 19.26
N PRO A 44 -25.10 1.25 18.44
CA PRO A 44 -23.74 1.26 17.93
C PRO A 44 -23.55 2.37 16.88
N PRO A 45 -22.29 2.82 16.66
CA PRO A 45 -21.96 3.64 15.50
C PRO A 45 -22.44 3.00 14.19
N GLN A 46 -22.81 3.82 13.21
CA GLN A 46 -23.36 3.41 11.90
C GLN A 46 -24.76 2.78 11.90
N LEU A 47 -25.48 2.68 13.04
CA LEU A 47 -26.83 2.11 13.04
C LEU A 47 -27.83 2.90 12.17
N ALA A 48 -27.74 4.24 12.19
CA ALA A 48 -28.58 5.09 11.34
C ALA A 48 -28.30 4.82 9.85
N THR A 49 -27.01 4.81 9.47
CA THR A 49 -26.54 4.50 8.13
C THR A 49 -26.96 3.11 7.66
N LEU A 50 -26.90 2.09 8.53
CA LEU A 50 -27.37 0.74 8.22
C LEU A 50 -28.85 0.73 7.84
N ARG A 51 -29.69 1.43 8.62
CA ARG A 51 -31.14 1.49 8.36
C ARG A 51 -31.49 2.25 7.09
N GLU A 52 -30.67 3.23 6.73
CA GLU A 52 -30.81 4.00 5.49
C GLU A 52 -30.37 3.20 4.27
N GLN A 53 -29.19 2.58 4.32
CA GLN A 53 -28.61 1.86 3.18
C GLN A 53 -29.19 0.46 2.99
N LEU A 54 -29.57 -0.23 4.07
CA LEU A 54 -30.07 -1.60 4.09
C LEU A 54 -31.33 -1.70 4.96
N PRO A 55 -32.46 -1.09 4.57
CA PRO A 55 -33.71 -1.13 5.35
C PRO A 55 -34.26 -2.55 5.58
N GLN A 56 -33.88 -3.50 4.73
CA GLN A 56 -34.21 -4.92 4.82
C GLN A 56 -33.32 -5.71 5.80
N ALA A 57 -32.21 -5.14 6.27
CA ALA A 57 -31.33 -5.80 7.21
C ALA A 57 -31.96 -5.87 8.60
N VAL A 58 -31.88 -7.03 9.24
CA VAL A 58 -32.35 -7.20 10.62
C VAL A 58 -31.25 -6.78 11.58
N PHE A 59 -31.54 -5.87 12.52
CA PHE A 59 -30.60 -5.49 13.57
C PHE A 59 -30.98 -6.12 14.91
N LEU A 60 -30.04 -6.82 15.54
CA LEU A 60 -30.18 -7.45 16.85
C LEU A 60 -29.16 -6.83 17.83
N HIS A 61 -29.54 -6.73 19.10
CA HIS A 61 -28.63 -6.30 20.16
C HIS A 61 -28.82 -7.10 21.45
N GLY A 62 -27.90 -6.92 22.40
CA GLY A 62 -27.92 -7.64 23.68
C GLY A 62 -27.21 -9.00 23.62
N GLY A 63 -27.50 -9.89 24.56
CA GLY A 63 -26.86 -11.20 24.66
C GLY A 63 -27.37 -12.19 23.60
N LEU A 64 -26.45 -12.89 22.91
CA LEU A 64 -26.77 -14.02 22.04
C LEU A 64 -26.63 -15.33 22.82
N SER A 65 -27.73 -15.88 23.31
CA SER A 65 -27.71 -17.14 24.06
C SER A 65 -28.99 -17.96 23.93
N GLY A 66 -28.92 -19.23 24.31
CA GLY A 66 -30.06 -20.14 24.36
C GLY A 66 -30.77 -20.32 23.02
N GLU A 67 -32.09 -20.35 23.05
CA GLU A 67 -32.94 -20.58 21.88
C GLU A 67 -32.81 -19.50 20.80
N GLN A 68 -32.54 -18.25 21.19
CA GLN A 68 -32.37 -17.15 20.23
C GLN A 68 -31.14 -17.38 19.34
N LEU A 69 -30.02 -17.79 19.94
CA LEU A 69 -28.80 -18.10 19.17
C LEU A 69 -29.00 -19.36 18.32
N ALA A 70 -29.64 -20.39 18.86
CA ALA A 70 -29.94 -21.62 18.14
C ALA A 70 -30.79 -21.34 16.89
N SER A 71 -31.88 -20.58 17.04
CA SER A 71 -32.76 -20.19 15.93
C SER A 71 -32.05 -19.32 14.89
N LEU A 72 -31.19 -18.40 15.33
CA LEU A 72 -30.41 -17.57 14.43
C LEU A 72 -29.43 -18.41 13.60
N LEU A 73 -28.67 -19.29 14.25
CA LEU A 73 -27.64 -20.07 13.58
C LEU A 73 -28.19 -21.25 12.74
N ASP A 74 -29.35 -21.80 13.09
CA ASP A 74 -30.02 -22.86 12.30
C ASP A 74 -30.29 -22.42 10.85
N THR A 75 -30.54 -21.12 10.66
CA THR A 75 -30.77 -20.54 9.33
C THR A 75 -29.52 -19.88 8.75
N THR A 76 -28.48 -19.65 9.54
CA THR A 76 -27.29 -18.89 9.12
C THR A 76 -26.39 -19.72 8.21
N ALA A 77 -26.05 -19.17 7.04
CA ALA A 77 -25.16 -19.82 6.07
C ALA A 77 -23.80 -19.13 5.93
N LEU A 78 -23.67 -17.90 6.43
CA LEU A 78 -22.47 -17.06 6.36
C LEU A 78 -22.30 -16.31 7.69
N VAL A 79 -21.09 -16.30 8.26
CA VAL A 79 -20.81 -15.57 9.50
C VAL A 79 -19.62 -14.63 9.26
N PHE A 80 -19.86 -13.34 9.47
CA PHE A 80 -18.86 -12.30 9.34
C PHE A 80 -18.57 -11.65 10.68
N LYS A 81 -17.30 -11.29 10.94
CA LYS A 81 -16.86 -10.73 12.21
C LYS A 81 -16.08 -9.44 11.99
N SER A 82 -16.53 -8.37 12.65
CA SER A 82 -15.78 -7.11 12.71
C SER A 82 -14.48 -7.29 13.52
N PRO A 83 -13.33 -6.76 13.05
CA PRO A 83 -12.03 -7.00 13.66
C PRO A 83 -11.92 -6.51 15.11
N GLY A 84 -12.71 -5.49 15.49
CA GLY A 84 -12.70 -4.96 16.86
C GLY A 84 -13.27 -5.90 17.92
N LEU A 85 -13.98 -6.96 17.52
CA LEU A 85 -14.52 -7.95 18.47
C LEU A 85 -13.43 -8.92 18.91
N SER A 86 -13.16 -8.99 20.20
CA SER A 86 -12.18 -9.92 20.74
C SER A 86 -12.61 -11.38 20.55
N PRO A 87 -11.72 -12.29 20.10
CA PRO A 87 -11.99 -13.72 20.12
C PRO A 87 -12.15 -14.25 21.54
N LEU A 88 -11.76 -13.48 22.57
CA LEU A 88 -11.92 -13.79 23.99
C LEU A 88 -13.21 -13.24 24.59
N ASP A 89 -14.05 -12.54 23.81
CA ASP A 89 -15.32 -12.00 24.31
C ASP A 89 -16.27 -13.15 24.69
N GLU A 90 -16.58 -13.27 25.99
CA GLU A 90 -17.44 -14.32 26.54
C GLU A 90 -18.82 -14.35 25.89
N ARG A 91 -19.34 -13.20 25.44
CA ARG A 91 -20.66 -13.09 24.79
C ARG A 91 -20.67 -13.74 23.41
N LEU A 92 -19.51 -13.87 22.77
CA LEU A 92 -19.35 -14.46 21.44
C LEU A 92 -18.92 -15.92 21.48
N GLN A 93 -18.42 -16.43 22.60
CA GLN A 93 -18.03 -17.84 22.73
C GLN A 93 -19.14 -18.82 22.32
N PRO A 94 -20.42 -18.62 22.72
CA PRO A 94 -21.50 -19.50 22.27
C PRO A 94 -21.67 -19.47 20.76
N VAL A 95 -21.51 -18.30 20.13
CA VAL A 95 -21.62 -18.11 18.68
C VAL A 95 -20.51 -18.86 17.96
N TYR A 96 -19.27 -18.72 18.42
CA TYR A 96 -18.11 -19.41 17.83
C TYR A 96 -18.21 -20.92 17.99
N ALA A 97 -18.59 -21.41 19.18
CA ALA A 97 -18.76 -22.85 19.43
C ALA A 97 -19.86 -23.45 18.53
N ALA A 98 -20.99 -22.75 18.40
CA ALA A 98 -22.08 -23.20 17.55
C ALA A 98 -21.71 -23.15 16.05
N ALA A 99 -21.09 -22.06 15.57
CA ALA A 99 -20.61 -21.96 14.20
C ALA A 99 -19.62 -23.08 13.87
N ALA A 100 -18.67 -23.38 14.77
CA ALA A 100 -17.73 -24.49 14.61
C ALA A 100 -18.44 -25.86 14.54
N SER A 101 -19.44 -26.10 15.39
CA SER A 101 -20.21 -27.36 15.37
C SER A 101 -21.00 -27.58 14.07
N LEU A 102 -21.38 -26.49 13.40
CA LEU A 102 -22.08 -26.49 12.12
C LEU A 102 -21.12 -26.46 10.92
N GLY A 103 -19.80 -26.39 11.15
CA GLY A 103 -18.80 -26.25 10.09
C GLY A 103 -18.84 -24.88 9.38
N LEU A 104 -19.47 -23.88 10.00
CA LEU A 104 -19.53 -22.52 9.46
C LEU A 104 -18.21 -21.79 9.74
N ARG A 105 -17.59 -21.27 8.68
CA ARG A 105 -16.40 -20.43 8.80
C ARG A 105 -16.82 -19.02 9.21
N VAL A 106 -16.16 -18.49 10.23
CA VAL A 106 -16.23 -17.06 10.58
C VAL A 106 -15.18 -16.32 9.76
N GLN A 107 -15.62 -15.35 8.97
CA GLN A 107 -14.76 -14.58 8.06
C GLN A 107 -14.71 -13.11 8.47
N GLY A 108 -13.60 -12.43 8.21
CA GLY A 108 -13.47 -10.98 8.36
C GLY A 108 -13.63 -10.24 7.04
N GLU A 109 -13.52 -8.92 7.13
CA GLU A 109 -13.58 -8.03 5.96
C GLU A 109 -12.46 -8.33 4.94
N LEU A 110 -11.26 -8.65 5.44
CA LEU A 110 -10.11 -8.98 4.60
C LEU A 110 -10.30 -10.29 3.83
N ASP A 111 -10.97 -11.29 4.40
CA ASP A 111 -11.31 -12.53 3.70
C ASP A 111 -12.27 -12.26 2.53
N LEU A 112 -13.28 -11.42 2.75
CA LEU A 112 -14.23 -11.02 1.71
C LEU A 112 -13.57 -10.20 0.61
N PHE A 113 -12.65 -9.29 0.97
CA PHE A 113 -11.89 -8.52 0.00
C PHE A 113 -10.99 -9.42 -0.85
N ALA A 114 -10.29 -10.38 -0.24
CA ALA A 114 -9.47 -11.36 -0.96
C ALA A 114 -10.31 -12.24 -1.90
N GLN A 115 -11.47 -12.71 -1.43
CA GLN A 115 -12.43 -13.45 -2.25
C GLN A 115 -12.90 -12.61 -3.43
N ALA A 116 -13.19 -11.32 -3.21
CA ALA A 116 -13.63 -10.43 -4.26
C ALA A 116 -12.56 -10.23 -5.35
N LEU A 117 -11.30 -10.00 -4.97
CA LEU A 117 -10.19 -9.91 -5.93
C LEU A 117 -9.99 -11.21 -6.71
N ALA A 118 -10.11 -12.37 -6.07
CA ALA A 118 -10.02 -13.66 -6.73
C ALA A 118 -11.13 -13.85 -7.79
N GLU A 119 -12.35 -13.44 -7.47
CA GLU A 119 -13.48 -13.49 -8.42
C GLU A 119 -13.32 -12.48 -9.56
N LEU A 120 -12.87 -11.26 -9.29
CA LEU A 120 -12.57 -10.28 -10.33
C LEU A 120 -11.47 -10.76 -11.28
N LYS A 121 -10.44 -11.44 -10.75
CA LYS A 121 -9.42 -12.09 -11.56
C LYS A 121 -10.02 -13.20 -12.43
N ARG A 122 -10.91 -14.02 -11.88
CA ARG A 122 -11.54 -15.14 -12.61
C ARG A 122 -12.47 -14.65 -13.72
N LEU A 123 -13.27 -13.61 -13.44
CA LEU A 123 -14.31 -13.10 -14.33
C LEU A 123 -13.77 -12.10 -15.36
N TYR A 124 -12.92 -11.18 -14.91
CA TYR A 124 -12.49 -10.01 -15.68
C TYR A 124 -10.98 -9.96 -15.88
N ARG A 125 -10.21 -10.96 -15.42
CA ARG A 125 -8.73 -10.96 -15.46
C ARG A 125 -8.10 -9.75 -14.75
N TYR A 126 -8.85 -9.09 -13.87
CA TYR A 126 -8.33 -8.02 -13.03
C TYR A 126 -7.37 -8.59 -11.99
N ALA A 127 -6.09 -8.24 -12.13
CA ALA A 127 -5.00 -8.73 -11.29
C ALA A 127 -4.12 -7.56 -10.81
N PRO A 128 -4.61 -6.73 -9.89
CA PRO A 128 -3.85 -5.57 -9.41
C PRO A 128 -2.67 -6.01 -8.55
N GLY A 129 -1.66 -5.14 -8.42
CA GLY A 129 -0.65 -5.29 -7.38
C GLY A 129 -1.29 -5.07 -6.01
N VAL A 130 -1.02 -5.93 -5.05
CA VAL A 130 -1.52 -5.78 -3.66
C VAL A 130 -0.32 -5.67 -2.72
N LEU A 131 -0.16 -4.50 -2.11
CA LEU A 131 0.90 -4.19 -1.15
C LEU A 131 0.28 -4.13 0.24
N ALA A 132 0.68 -5.03 1.14
CA ALA A 132 0.10 -5.14 2.48
C ALA A 132 1.09 -4.71 3.58
N ILE A 133 0.68 -3.83 4.49
CA ILE A 133 1.56 -3.24 5.49
C ILE A 133 0.98 -3.47 6.88
N THR A 134 1.78 -4.07 7.76
CA THR A 134 1.47 -4.18 9.18
C THR A 134 2.71 -3.90 10.04
N GLY A 135 2.51 -3.86 11.34
CA GLY A 135 3.51 -3.54 12.35
C GLY A 135 2.87 -2.95 13.59
N THR A 136 3.61 -2.83 14.69
CA THR A 136 3.11 -2.07 15.84
C THR A 136 3.07 -0.58 15.49
N ASN A 137 4.16 -0.07 14.92
CA ASN A 137 4.38 1.34 14.59
C ASN A 137 4.71 1.56 13.11
N GLY A 138 4.47 2.78 12.62
CA GLY A 138 4.86 3.22 11.27
C GLY A 138 3.90 2.84 10.14
N LYS A 139 2.90 1.98 10.40
CA LYS A 139 1.93 1.47 9.42
C LYS A 139 1.40 2.55 8.48
N THR A 140 0.72 3.56 9.03
CA THR A 140 0.06 4.62 8.26
C THR A 140 1.02 5.44 7.44
N THR A 141 2.17 5.83 8.03
CA THR A 141 3.21 6.55 7.30
C THR A 141 3.74 5.75 6.14
N THR A 142 4.04 4.46 6.35
CA THR A 142 4.51 3.58 5.29
C THR A 142 3.42 3.33 4.24
N THR A 143 2.14 3.19 4.63
CA THR A 143 1.01 3.02 3.70
C THR A 143 0.88 4.24 2.80
N SER A 144 0.73 5.44 3.37
CA SER A 144 0.58 6.68 2.60
C SER A 144 1.81 6.99 1.75
N MET A 145 3.01 6.75 2.29
CA MET A 145 4.25 6.91 1.54
C MET A 145 4.31 5.93 0.36
N THR A 146 4.03 4.64 0.57
CA THR A 146 4.03 3.61 -0.48
C THR A 146 3.00 3.92 -1.57
N ALA A 147 1.83 4.41 -1.20
CA ALA A 147 0.82 4.84 -2.16
C ALA A 147 1.31 6.00 -3.03
N LEU A 148 1.88 7.05 -2.42
CA LEU A 148 2.48 8.16 -3.16
C LEU A 148 3.60 7.69 -4.09
N LEU A 149 4.44 6.74 -3.66
CA LEU A 149 5.51 6.18 -4.50
C LEU A 149 4.94 5.47 -5.72
N ALA A 150 3.92 4.63 -5.53
CA ALA A 150 3.25 3.92 -6.62
C ALA A 150 2.53 4.87 -7.58
N GLU A 151 1.87 5.93 -7.06
CA GLU A 151 1.26 6.99 -7.88
C GLU A 151 2.30 7.72 -8.73
N ARG A 152 3.43 8.10 -8.14
CA ARG A 152 4.53 8.75 -8.85
C ARG A 152 5.17 7.85 -9.91
N ALA A 153 5.14 6.54 -9.68
CA ALA A 153 5.49 5.53 -10.66
C ALA A 153 4.45 5.35 -11.79
N GLY A 154 3.39 6.17 -11.81
CA GLY A 154 2.37 6.15 -12.85
C GLY A 154 1.31 5.06 -12.67
N ARG A 155 1.13 4.54 -11.44
CA ARG A 155 0.08 3.58 -11.13
C ARG A 155 -1.17 4.29 -10.62
N ARG A 156 -2.34 3.77 -10.95
CA ARG A 156 -3.59 4.13 -10.27
C ARG A 156 -3.68 3.37 -8.95
N VAL A 157 -3.73 4.08 -7.84
CA VAL A 157 -3.61 3.50 -6.50
C VAL A 157 -4.88 3.70 -5.69
N ALA A 158 -5.24 2.69 -4.88
CA ALA A 158 -6.19 2.84 -3.80
C ALA A 158 -5.55 2.44 -2.47
N MET A 159 -5.75 3.28 -1.45
CA MET A 159 -5.44 2.95 -0.07
C MET A 159 -6.71 2.47 0.63
N ALA A 160 -6.58 1.41 1.44
CA ALA A 160 -7.70 0.92 2.23
C ALA A 160 -7.21 0.15 3.47
N GLY A 161 -8.12 -0.08 4.43
CA GLY A 161 -7.87 -0.91 5.60
C GLY A 161 -8.15 -0.21 6.92
N ASN A 162 -7.22 -0.34 7.86
CA ASN A 162 -7.44 -0.07 9.29
C ASN A 162 -7.76 1.40 9.66
N ILE A 163 -7.19 2.40 8.98
CA ILE A 163 -7.43 3.83 9.28
C ILE A 163 -8.50 4.45 8.36
N GLY A 164 -9.07 3.64 7.46
CA GLY A 164 -10.07 4.08 6.50
C GLY A 164 -9.45 4.65 5.22
N PRO A 165 -10.16 4.57 4.09
CA PRO A 165 -11.46 3.93 3.92
C PRO A 165 -11.42 2.39 4.09
N THR A 166 -12.58 1.77 4.29
CA THR A 166 -12.71 0.32 4.51
C THR A 166 -12.33 -0.46 3.23
N LEU A 167 -11.90 -1.71 3.36
CA LEU A 167 -11.48 -2.54 2.21
C LEU A 167 -12.63 -2.73 1.22
N LEU A 168 -13.78 -3.17 1.73
CA LEU A 168 -14.93 -3.47 0.89
C LEU A 168 -15.64 -2.23 0.39
N GLY A 169 -15.68 -1.15 1.20
CA GLY A 169 -16.24 0.12 0.76
C GLY A 169 -15.46 0.70 -0.43
N THR A 170 -14.12 0.75 -0.29
CA THR A 170 -13.25 1.25 -1.37
C THR A 170 -13.38 0.42 -2.65
N LEU A 171 -13.50 -0.91 -2.52
CA LEU A 171 -13.70 -1.78 -3.67
C LEU A 171 -15.07 -1.58 -4.33
N ALA A 172 -16.14 -1.48 -3.54
CA ALA A 172 -17.48 -1.21 -4.04
C ALA A 172 -17.52 0.12 -4.82
N ASP A 173 -16.98 1.19 -4.24
CA ASP A 173 -16.92 2.50 -4.88
C ASP A 173 -16.11 2.50 -6.18
N ALA A 174 -15.04 1.70 -6.25
CA ALA A 174 -14.26 1.53 -7.48
C ALA A 174 -15.05 0.76 -8.55
N LEU A 175 -15.76 -0.31 -8.17
CA LEU A 175 -16.57 -1.12 -9.08
C LEU A 175 -17.80 -0.38 -9.62
N ASP A 176 -18.41 0.49 -8.81
CA ASP A 176 -19.60 1.27 -9.20
C ASP A 176 -19.26 2.39 -10.16
N ARG A 177 -18.04 2.92 -10.08
CA ARG A 177 -17.53 3.94 -11.00
C ARG A 177 -16.91 3.36 -12.26
N GLU A 178 -16.52 2.09 -12.25
CA GLU A 178 -15.92 1.44 -13.41
C GLU A 178 -16.97 1.28 -14.51
N PRO A 179 -16.73 1.84 -15.72
CA PRO A 179 -17.61 1.65 -16.86
C PRO A 179 -17.85 0.16 -17.12
N GLN A 180 -19.08 -0.19 -17.53
CA GLN A 180 -19.34 -1.58 -17.91
C GLN A 180 -18.50 -1.90 -19.16
N PRO A 181 -17.82 -3.06 -19.19
CA PRO A 181 -17.04 -3.45 -20.35
C PRO A 181 -17.97 -3.45 -21.56
N VAL A 182 -17.58 -2.69 -22.59
CA VAL A 182 -18.33 -2.65 -23.84
C VAL A 182 -18.20 -4.05 -24.45
N ASP A 183 -19.33 -4.68 -24.75
CA ASP A 183 -19.36 -5.96 -25.45
C ASP A 183 -18.82 -5.73 -26.87
N GLU A 184 -17.52 -6.00 -27.06
CA GLU A 184 -16.84 -5.81 -28.36
C GLU A 184 -17.51 -6.64 -29.46
N THR A 185 -18.09 -7.80 -29.13
CA THR A 185 -18.90 -8.60 -30.05
C THR A 185 -20.20 -7.91 -30.44
N ALA A 186 -20.90 -7.26 -29.49
CA ALA A 186 -22.09 -6.46 -29.81
C ALA A 186 -21.75 -5.20 -30.63
N VAL A 187 -20.57 -4.63 -30.44
CA VAL A 187 -20.07 -3.49 -31.23
C VAL A 187 -19.70 -3.93 -32.65
N GLU A 188 -19.03 -5.07 -32.80
CA GLU A 188 -18.73 -5.65 -34.11
C GLU A 188 -20.00 -6.08 -34.86
N ASP A 189 -20.96 -6.68 -34.17
CA ASP A 189 -22.26 -7.06 -34.74
C ASP A 189 -23.06 -5.81 -35.15
N ALA A 190 -23.09 -4.76 -34.33
CA ALA A 190 -23.74 -3.50 -34.67
C ALA A 190 -23.05 -2.78 -35.85
N LEU A 191 -21.72 -2.82 -35.92
CA LEU A 191 -20.94 -2.30 -37.05
C LEU A 191 -21.17 -3.14 -38.32
N ALA A 192 -21.32 -4.46 -38.18
CA ALA A 192 -21.64 -5.35 -39.29
C ALA A 192 -23.06 -5.12 -39.81
N GLU A 193 -24.04 -4.93 -38.93
CA GLU A 193 -25.41 -4.57 -39.31
C GLU A 193 -25.47 -3.20 -39.98
N THR A 194 -24.71 -2.21 -39.50
CA THR A 194 -24.64 -0.87 -40.10
C THR A 194 -24.01 -0.93 -41.49
N ARG A 195 -22.92 -1.70 -41.67
CA ARG A 195 -22.29 -1.94 -42.98
C ARG A 195 -23.22 -2.67 -43.94
N ALA A 196 -23.97 -3.68 -43.46
CA ALA A 196 -24.94 -4.41 -44.25
C ALA A 196 -26.12 -3.51 -44.68
N ALA A 197 -26.57 -2.60 -43.81
CA ALA A 197 -27.62 -1.62 -44.13
C ALA A 197 -27.14 -0.57 -45.15
N GLU A 198 -25.88 -0.10 -45.05
CA GLU A 198 -25.28 0.80 -46.04
C GLU A 198 -25.09 0.13 -47.41
N GLU A 199 -24.69 -1.15 -47.44
CA GLU A 199 -24.61 -1.92 -48.69
C GLU A 199 -25.98 -2.18 -49.30
N ALA A 200 -26.98 -2.55 -48.50
CA ALA A 200 -28.36 -2.73 -48.97
C ALA A 200 -28.95 -1.42 -49.56
N GLY A 201 -28.72 -0.28 -48.90
CA GLY A 201 -29.14 1.03 -49.40
C GLY A 201 -28.44 1.46 -50.70
N ARG A 202 -27.18 1.06 -50.92
CA ARG A 202 -26.48 1.28 -52.21
C ARG A 202 -27.01 0.37 -53.32
N THR A 203 -27.44 -0.85 -52.99
CA THR A 203 -28.07 -1.76 -53.96
C THR A 203 -29.44 -1.29 -54.40
N GLU A 204 -30.24 -0.70 -53.49
CA GLU A 204 -31.54 -0.11 -53.83
C GLU A 204 -31.40 1.20 -54.63
N ALA A 205 -30.43 2.07 -54.28
CA ALA A 205 -30.14 3.28 -55.05
C ALA A 205 -29.59 2.99 -56.46
N ALA A 206 -28.85 1.87 -56.64
CA ALA A 206 -28.37 1.43 -57.94
C ALA A 206 -29.46 0.77 -58.82
N ALA A 207 -30.55 0.27 -58.22
CA ALA A 207 -31.67 -0.33 -58.95
C ALA A 207 -32.67 0.71 -59.49
N ASP A 208 -32.71 1.94 -58.92
CA ASP A 208 -33.62 3.02 -59.33
C ASP A 208 -32.99 4.02 -60.34
N ALA A 209 -31.67 3.97 -60.54
CA ALA A 209 -30.95 4.83 -61.50
C ALA A 209 -30.73 4.19 -62.89
N GLY A 210 -31.47 3.13 -63.21
CA GLY A 210 -31.35 2.36 -64.44
C GLY A 210 -32.37 2.74 -65.53
N ALA A 211 -32.61 4.03 -65.78
CA ALA A 211 -33.35 4.45 -66.97
C ALA A 211 -32.98 5.89 -67.39
N ASP A 212 -32.35 5.95 -68.57
CA ASP A 212 -32.45 6.99 -69.60
C ASP A 212 -31.22 7.88 -69.91
N ALA A 213 -30.95 7.87 -71.22
CA ALA A 213 -30.22 8.77 -72.12
C ALA A 213 -28.75 9.21 -71.90
N ALA A 214 -28.02 9.00 -73.00
CA ALA A 214 -26.67 9.39 -73.42
C ALA A 214 -26.46 10.93 -73.60
N PRO A 215 -25.21 11.38 -73.87
CA PRO A 215 -24.67 12.67 -73.41
C PRO A 215 -24.66 13.77 -74.48
N GLU A 216 -24.69 15.04 -74.06
CA GLU A 216 -24.24 16.16 -74.88
C GLU A 216 -23.41 17.16 -74.07
N SER A 217 -22.30 17.56 -74.67
CA SER A 217 -21.37 18.62 -74.29
C SER A 217 -21.97 20.01 -74.51
N THR A 218 -21.72 20.98 -73.63
CA THR A 218 -21.33 22.38 -73.98
C THR A 218 -21.08 23.25 -72.74
N GLU A 219 -20.33 24.31 -72.99
CA GLU A 219 -19.64 25.24 -72.10
C GLU A 219 -20.52 26.20 -71.27
N ALA A 220 -19.88 26.75 -70.22
CA ALA A 220 -19.98 28.11 -69.67
C ALA A 220 -21.30 28.59 -69.03
N ALA A 221 -21.24 28.97 -67.75
CA ALA A 221 -21.20 30.40 -67.33
C ALA A 221 -21.26 30.54 -65.79
N GLU A 222 -20.61 31.62 -65.34
CA GLU A 222 -20.37 32.08 -63.98
C GLU A 222 -21.63 32.46 -63.19
N THR A 223 -21.51 32.42 -61.85
CA THR A 223 -21.96 33.39 -60.80
C THR A 223 -22.05 32.60 -59.48
N GLY A 224 -21.55 32.99 -58.32
CA GLY A 224 -20.76 34.11 -57.83
C GLY A 224 -20.75 33.98 -56.30
N GLU A 225 -19.56 34.13 -55.68
CA GLU A 225 -19.25 34.62 -54.31
C GLU A 225 -19.91 33.94 -53.07
N ALA A 226 -19.25 33.71 -51.92
CA ALA A 226 -17.96 34.17 -51.38
C ALA A 226 -17.46 33.31 -50.19
N GLY A 227 -16.15 33.40 -49.90
CA GLY A 227 -15.54 33.40 -48.54
C GLY A 227 -14.91 32.08 -48.09
N GLU A 228 -13.68 31.72 -48.49
CA GLU A 228 -12.34 32.06 -47.95
C GLU A 228 -12.02 31.60 -46.51
N ALA A 229 -11.11 30.62 -46.41
CA ALA A 229 -9.85 30.75 -45.63
C ALA A 229 -8.90 29.56 -45.90
N GLY A 230 -7.66 29.87 -46.33
CA GLY A 230 -6.45 29.13 -45.95
C GLY A 230 -5.85 28.16 -46.97
N GLU A 231 -4.96 28.65 -47.83
CA GLU A 231 -4.06 27.88 -48.69
C GLU A 231 -2.57 28.22 -48.36
N PRO A 232 -1.54 27.57 -48.94
CA PRO A 232 -0.60 26.75 -48.17
C PRO A 232 0.90 27.02 -48.47
N VAL A 233 1.71 26.08 -48.00
CA VAL A 233 3.08 25.64 -48.36
C VAL A 233 3.68 26.18 -49.67
N GLU A 234 4.97 26.57 -49.61
CA GLU A 234 5.89 26.60 -50.76
C GLU A 234 7.19 25.84 -50.46
N SER A 235 7.70 25.19 -51.50
CA SER A 235 8.95 24.45 -51.61
C SER A 235 9.64 24.84 -52.92
N ALA A 236 10.97 25.00 -52.95
CA ALA A 236 11.86 24.77 -54.11
C ALA A 236 13.31 25.22 -53.77
N GLU A 237 14.32 24.33 -53.88
CA GLU A 237 15.37 24.27 -54.93
C GLU A 237 16.70 24.94 -54.48
N ALA A 238 17.95 24.55 -54.84
CA ALA A 238 18.54 23.48 -55.65
C ALA A 238 20.09 23.42 -55.44
N ALA A 239 20.69 22.27 -55.86
CA ALA A 239 22.00 22.06 -56.54
C ALA A 239 23.40 22.22 -55.86
N GLU A 240 24.04 21.05 -55.60
CA GLU A 240 25.39 20.48 -55.98
C GLU A 240 26.60 21.33 -56.48
N PRO A 241 27.84 20.77 -56.72
CA PRO A 241 28.73 19.89 -55.93
C PRO A 241 30.26 20.27 -56.05
N GLY A 242 31.20 19.48 -55.51
CA GLY A 242 32.65 19.62 -55.84
C GLY A 242 33.63 18.64 -55.16
N GLU A 243 34.35 17.86 -55.98
CA GLU A 243 35.34 16.81 -55.69
C GLU A 243 36.73 17.30 -55.17
N SER A 244 37.52 16.40 -54.55
CA SER A 244 38.77 15.81 -55.11
C SER A 244 39.90 15.41 -54.11
N THR A 245 40.31 14.13 -54.24
CA THR A 245 41.68 13.54 -54.30
C THR A 245 42.65 13.40 -53.08
N GLU A 246 43.21 12.16 -53.00
CA GLU A 246 44.22 11.54 -52.10
C GLU A 246 45.70 11.95 -52.43
N PRO A 247 46.82 11.18 -52.18
CA PRO A 247 47.19 10.06 -51.26
C PRO A 247 48.64 10.13 -50.66
N GLY A 248 49.11 9.08 -49.97
CA GLY A 248 50.55 8.71 -49.78
C GLY A 248 50.84 7.88 -48.51
N GLU A 249 50.96 6.55 -48.54
CA GLU A 249 52.12 5.65 -48.84
C GLU A 249 53.27 5.60 -47.80
N SER A 250 53.54 4.40 -47.22
CA SER A 250 54.77 3.61 -47.46
C SER A 250 54.87 2.29 -46.65
N ALA A 251 55.14 1.18 -47.37
CA ALA A 251 55.76 -0.15 -47.11
C ALA A 251 56.35 -0.49 -45.70
N GLY A 252 56.30 -1.70 -45.11
CA GLY A 252 56.58 -3.09 -45.57
C GLY A 252 57.99 -3.57 -45.10
N PRO A 253 58.40 -4.86 -45.03
CA PRO A 253 57.72 -6.16 -44.87
C PRO A 253 58.36 -7.08 -43.77
N GLY A 254 57.86 -8.31 -43.56
CA GLY A 254 58.53 -9.33 -42.74
C GLY A 254 57.73 -10.63 -42.58
N GLU A 255 57.77 -11.49 -43.60
CA GLU A 255 57.28 -12.88 -43.56
C GLU A 255 58.21 -13.80 -42.74
N SER A 256 57.62 -14.73 -41.99
CA SER A 256 58.07 -16.14 -41.97
C SER A 256 56.95 -17.02 -41.40
N ALA A 257 56.41 -17.89 -42.24
CA ALA A 257 55.45 -18.95 -41.91
C ALA A 257 56.11 -20.33 -42.08
N GLU A 258 55.86 -21.24 -41.15
CA GLU A 258 55.88 -22.70 -41.35
C GLU A 258 54.69 -23.28 -40.55
N VAL A 259 53.55 -23.58 -41.19
CA VAL A 259 53.16 -24.81 -41.92
C VAL A 259 52.79 -25.98 -40.99
N VAL A 260 51.48 -26.25 -40.91
CA VAL A 260 50.94 -27.59 -40.62
C VAL A 260 49.82 -27.92 -41.63
N SER A 261 50.17 -28.80 -42.58
CA SER A 261 49.36 -29.84 -43.23
C SER A 261 47.90 -29.56 -43.63
N ALA A 262 47.66 -29.53 -44.94
CA ALA A 262 46.34 -29.54 -45.58
C ALA A 262 45.74 -30.95 -45.74
N ALA A 263 44.42 -31.08 -45.52
CA ALA A 263 43.61 -32.11 -46.13
C ALA A 263 42.18 -31.60 -46.39
N ALA A 264 41.76 -31.76 -47.65
CA ALA A 264 40.40 -31.73 -48.20
C ALA A 264 39.63 -30.39 -48.22
N ALA A 265 39.64 -29.75 -49.41
CA ALA A 265 38.68 -28.73 -49.81
C ALA A 265 37.26 -29.32 -49.91
N THR A 266 36.27 -28.59 -49.38
CA THR A 266 34.83 -28.74 -49.65
C THR A 266 34.32 -27.39 -50.18
N PRO A 267 33.34 -27.37 -51.10
CA PRO A 267 33.11 -26.25 -51.99
C PRO A 267 32.42 -25.08 -51.27
N GLU A 268 32.69 -23.86 -51.72
CA GLU A 268 31.97 -22.65 -51.30
C GLU A 268 30.47 -22.83 -51.56
N ARG A 269 29.68 -22.88 -50.48
CA ARG A 269 28.22 -22.91 -50.53
C ARG A 269 27.71 -21.53 -50.94
N ASN A 270 26.85 -21.51 -51.95
CA ASN A 270 26.20 -20.29 -52.43
C ASN A 270 25.20 -19.80 -51.37
N VAL A 271 25.15 -18.49 -51.12
CA VAL A 271 24.36 -17.87 -50.04
C VAL A 271 22.86 -18.15 -50.21
N LEU A 272 22.40 -18.37 -51.45
CA LEU A 272 21.00 -18.71 -51.76
C LEU A 272 20.61 -20.14 -51.34
N ASP A 273 21.54 -21.10 -51.38
CA ASP A 273 21.25 -22.49 -50.96
C ASP A 273 21.19 -22.61 -49.42
N THR A 274 21.88 -21.71 -48.70
CA THR A 274 21.85 -21.66 -47.22
C THR A 274 20.53 -21.07 -46.71
N VAL A 275 19.92 -20.16 -47.47
CA VAL A 275 18.59 -19.60 -47.15
C VAL A 275 17.49 -20.62 -47.42
N ALA A 276 17.63 -21.46 -48.45
CA ALA A 276 16.67 -22.53 -48.73
C ALA A 276 16.66 -23.63 -47.64
N GLU A 277 17.82 -24.01 -47.09
CA GLU A 277 17.92 -24.98 -45.97
C GLU A 277 17.34 -24.41 -44.65
N LEU A 278 17.38 -23.09 -44.43
CA LEU A 278 16.82 -22.43 -43.24
C LEU A 278 15.29 -22.21 -43.30
N LEU A 279 14.66 -22.41 -44.46
CA LEU A 279 13.21 -22.24 -44.64
C LEU A 279 12.42 -23.54 -44.47
N ASP A 280 13.11 -24.69 -44.36
CA ASP A 280 12.52 -26.03 -44.15
C ASP A 280 12.56 -26.48 -42.67
N GLU A 281 13.07 -25.65 -41.76
CA GLU A 281 12.90 -25.86 -40.32
C GLU A 281 11.48 -25.43 -39.90
N PRO A 282 10.70 -26.28 -39.23
CA PRO A 282 9.41 -25.85 -38.69
C PRO A 282 9.67 -24.66 -37.76
N PRO A 283 8.93 -23.54 -37.92
CA PRO A 283 9.16 -22.36 -37.11
C PRO A 283 9.13 -22.77 -35.64
N LEU A 284 10.16 -22.36 -34.88
CA LEU A 284 10.14 -22.49 -33.43
C LEU A 284 8.79 -21.95 -32.95
N PRO A 285 8.03 -22.70 -32.13
CA PRO A 285 6.76 -22.22 -31.64
C PRO A 285 7.04 -20.95 -30.81
N ILE A 286 6.85 -19.80 -31.43
CA ILE A 286 6.77 -18.53 -30.74
C ILE A 286 5.41 -18.58 -30.09
N ASP A 287 5.39 -18.90 -28.80
CA ASP A 287 4.18 -18.73 -28.01
C ASP A 287 3.70 -17.29 -28.24
N PRO A 288 2.45 -17.08 -28.68
CA PRO A 288 1.93 -15.75 -28.90
C PRO A 288 2.14 -14.93 -27.61
N PRO A 289 2.52 -13.64 -27.71
CA PRO A 289 2.70 -12.82 -26.52
C PRO A 289 1.43 -12.95 -25.67
N PRO A 290 1.57 -13.13 -24.34
CA PRO A 290 0.42 -13.33 -23.48
C PRO A 290 -0.59 -12.20 -23.75
N PRO A 291 -1.89 -12.53 -23.87
CA PRO A 291 -2.90 -11.53 -24.18
C PRO A 291 -2.77 -10.37 -23.18
N ARG A 292 -2.79 -9.13 -23.68
CA ARG A 292 -2.73 -7.95 -22.81
C ARG A 292 -3.84 -8.09 -21.77
N LEU A 293 -3.49 -7.85 -20.50
CA LEU A 293 -4.50 -7.74 -19.46
C LEU A 293 -5.47 -6.61 -19.86
N PRO A 294 -6.77 -6.77 -19.58
CA PRO A 294 -7.73 -5.71 -19.85
C PRO A 294 -7.31 -4.45 -19.08
N ASP A 295 -7.40 -3.31 -19.78
CA ASP A 295 -7.19 -2.01 -19.15
C ASP A 295 -8.53 -1.57 -18.53
N PHE A 296 -8.45 -1.02 -17.33
CA PHE A 296 -9.63 -0.53 -16.59
C PHE A 296 -9.49 0.97 -16.42
N ASP A 297 -10.60 1.71 -16.43
CA ASP A 297 -10.56 3.18 -16.39
C ASP A 297 -10.47 3.72 -14.96
N VAL A 298 -11.14 3.07 -14.01
CA VAL A 298 -11.26 3.50 -12.60
C VAL A 298 -10.66 2.49 -11.60
N LEU A 299 -10.71 1.19 -11.88
CA LEU A 299 -10.21 0.17 -10.96
C LEU A 299 -8.71 0.34 -10.69
N PRO A 300 -8.28 0.34 -9.41
CA PRO A 300 -6.87 0.53 -9.05
C PRO A 300 -5.95 -0.51 -9.68
N GLN A 301 -4.81 -0.08 -10.20
CA GLN A 301 -3.73 -0.99 -10.61
C GLN A 301 -2.96 -1.50 -9.39
N VAL A 302 -2.95 -0.74 -8.29
CA VAL A 302 -2.29 -1.10 -7.04
C VAL A 302 -3.19 -0.80 -5.84
N TRP A 303 -3.32 -1.78 -4.95
CA TRP A 303 -3.90 -1.62 -3.62
C TRP A 303 -2.80 -1.53 -2.58
N VAL A 304 -2.83 -0.49 -1.76
CA VAL A 304 -1.92 -0.35 -0.61
C VAL A 304 -2.74 -0.46 0.67
N LEU A 305 -2.58 -1.59 1.36
CA LEU A 305 -3.45 -2.00 2.46
C LEU A 305 -2.75 -1.78 3.81
N GLU A 306 -3.35 -0.97 4.67
CA GLU A 306 -2.96 -0.91 6.09
C GLU A 306 -3.73 -1.98 6.86
N LEU A 307 -3.02 -2.99 7.39
CA LEU A 307 -3.65 -4.12 8.08
C LEU A 307 -3.25 -4.17 9.55
N SER A 308 -4.26 -4.21 10.43
CA SER A 308 -4.06 -4.45 11.85
C SER A 308 -3.84 -5.94 12.15
N SER A 309 -3.29 -6.25 13.33
CA SER A 309 -3.20 -7.63 13.81
C SER A 309 -4.57 -8.29 13.97
N PHE A 310 -5.64 -7.52 14.20
CA PHE A 310 -6.99 -8.04 14.35
C PHE A 310 -7.60 -8.48 13.02
N GLN A 311 -7.36 -7.72 11.95
CA GLN A 311 -7.81 -8.08 10.60
C GLN A 311 -7.04 -9.28 10.04
N LEU A 312 -5.78 -9.43 10.46
CA LEU A 312 -4.94 -10.56 10.06
C LEU A 312 -5.18 -11.81 10.92
N ASP A 313 -5.83 -11.68 12.07
CA ASP A 313 -6.10 -12.85 12.90
C ASP A 313 -7.18 -13.73 12.25
N GLY A 314 -6.87 -15.02 12.10
CA GLY A 314 -7.79 -15.98 11.49
C GLY A 314 -8.03 -15.83 9.98
N VAL A 315 -7.42 -14.83 9.32
CA VAL A 315 -7.55 -14.64 7.85
C VAL A 315 -7.05 -15.88 7.11
N GLN A 316 -7.75 -16.28 6.05
CA GLN A 316 -7.30 -17.37 5.17
C GLN A 316 -7.55 -17.01 3.70
N GLY A 317 -6.57 -17.32 2.86
CA GLY A 317 -6.64 -17.08 1.41
C GLY A 317 -6.30 -15.65 0.98
N PHE A 318 -5.76 -14.82 1.89
CA PHE A 318 -5.20 -13.53 1.54
C PHE A 318 -3.77 -13.70 1.01
N GLU A 319 -3.55 -13.30 -0.26
CA GLU A 319 -2.27 -13.42 -0.95
C GLU A 319 -1.89 -12.09 -1.61
N PRO A 320 -1.08 -11.24 -0.95
CA PRO A 320 -0.60 -10.00 -1.55
C PRO A 320 0.54 -10.23 -2.54
N SER A 321 0.85 -9.25 -3.38
CA SER A 321 2.05 -9.26 -4.23
C SER A 321 3.32 -9.09 -3.38
N ALA A 322 3.28 -8.17 -2.43
CA ALA A 322 4.33 -7.96 -1.44
C ALA A 322 3.73 -7.50 -0.11
N ALA A 323 4.36 -7.86 0.99
CA ALA A 323 3.91 -7.47 2.30
C ALA A 323 5.07 -7.07 3.21
N ALA A 324 4.82 -6.15 4.15
CA ALA A 324 5.79 -5.70 5.13
C ALA A 324 5.26 -5.89 6.56
N VAL A 325 6.12 -6.42 7.43
CA VAL A 325 5.98 -6.26 8.88
C VAL A 325 7.07 -5.28 9.33
N LEU A 326 6.67 -4.09 9.80
CA LEU A 326 7.61 -3.00 10.04
C LEU A 326 8.39 -3.15 11.35
N ASN A 327 7.74 -3.66 12.39
CA ASN A 327 8.27 -3.88 13.73
C ASN A 327 7.22 -4.62 14.57
N ILE A 328 7.68 -5.33 15.60
CA ILE A 328 6.85 -6.00 16.59
C ILE A 328 7.31 -5.56 17.98
N THR A 329 6.49 -4.73 18.60
CA THR A 329 6.64 -4.31 20.00
C THR A 329 5.31 -4.50 20.75
N GLN A 330 5.37 -4.52 22.07
CA GLN A 330 4.22 -4.85 22.92
C GLN A 330 3.02 -3.92 22.65
N ASP A 331 1.91 -4.52 22.24
CA ASP A 331 0.61 -3.87 22.03
C ASP A 331 -0.48 -4.94 22.01
N HIS A 332 -1.72 -4.56 22.33
CA HIS A 332 -2.92 -5.41 22.21
C HIS A 332 -2.85 -6.80 22.90
N LEU A 333 -2.13 -6.94 24.01
CA LEU A 333 -2.05 -8.22 24.73
C LEU A 333 -3.37 -8.62 25.40
N ASP A 334 -4.21 -7.65 25.71
CA ASP A 334 -5.60 -7.83 26.16
C ASP A 334 -6.45 -8.62 25.15
N TRP A 335 -6.09 -8.55 23.86
CA TRP A 335 -6.78 -9.23 22.77
C TRP A 335 -6.08 -10.51 22.33
N HIS A 336 -4.75 -10.48 22.19
CA HIS A 336 -3.95 -11.61 21.68
C HIS A 336 -3.51 -12.60 22.77
N GLY A 337 -3.58 -12.21 24.03
CA GLY A 337 -3.10 -12.98 25.18
C GLY A 337 -1.59 -12.88 25.39
N ASP A 338 -0.79 -13.09 24.34
CA ASP A 338 0.67 -13.05 24.43
C ASP A 338 1.36 -12.47 23.17
N MET A 339 2.64 -12.12 23.32
CA MET A 339 3.47 -11.57 22.24
C MET A 339 3.66 -12.54 21.06
N PRO A 340 3.93 -13.84 21.26
CA PRO A 340 4.00 -14.81 20.16
C PRO A 340 2.72 -14.89 19.32
N ALA A 341 1.54 -14.82 19.94
CA ALA A 341 0.26 -14.81 19.24
C ALA A 341 0.09 -13.52 18.41
N TYR A 342 0.42 -12.37 19.00
CA TYR A 342 0.43 -11.08 18.31
C TYR A 342 1.37 -11.08 17.08
N ALA A 343 2.58 -11.60 17.24
CA ALA A 343 3.57 -11.74 16.17
C ALA A 343 3.08 -12.68 15.06
N ARG A 344 2.56 -13.86 15.42
CA ARG A 344 1.97 -14.82 14.47
C ARG A 344 0.80 -14.21 13.70
N ALA A 345 -0.07 -13.45 14.37
CA ALA A 345 -1.17 -12.78 13.70
C ALA A 345 -0.67 -11.81 12.62
N LYS A 346 0.33 -10.98 12.93
CA LYS A 346 0.95 -10.10 11.92
C LYS A 346 1.65 -10.86 10.81
N GLY A 347 2.32 -11.98 11.11
CA GLY A 347 3.02 -12.81 10.13
C GLY A 347 2.10 -13.38 9.03
N ARG A 348 0.79 -13.51 9.29
CA ARG A 348 -0.19 -13.93 8.27
C ARG A 348 -0.30 -12.96 7.09
N VAL A 349 0.18 -11.72 7.23
CA VAL A 349 0.21 -10.73 6.15
C VAL A 349 0.99 -11.22 4.91
N PHE A 350 1.97 -12.11 5.09
CA PHE A 350 2.85 -12.55 4.01
C PHE A 350 2.23 -13.57 3.05
N GLY A 351 1.06 -14.14 3.38
CA GLY A 351 0.49 -15.23 2.58
C GLY A 351 1.48 -16.39 2.36
N GLU A 352 1.28 -17.13 1.28
CA GLU A 352 2.13 -18.26 0.91
C GLU A 352 3.25 -17.86 -0.07
N HIS A 353 3.02 -16.86 -0.94
CA HIS A 353 3.88 -16.57 -2.09
C HIS A 353 4.38 -15.12 -2.15
N ALA A 354 3.77 -14.18 -1.43
CA ALA A 354 4.13 -12.77 -1.46
C ALA A 354 5.62 -12.52 -1.20
N VAL A 355 6.17 -11.46 -1.78
CA VAL A 355 7.50 -10.97 -1.41
C VAL A 355 7.46 -10.48 0.03
N MET A 356 8.33 -11.03 0.88
CA MET A 356 8.41 -10.65 2.29
C MET A 356 9.36 -9.47 2.45
N VAL A 357 8.84 -8.30 2.83
CA VAL A 357 9.63 -7.12 3.22
C VAL A 357 9.83 -7.14 4.74
N ILE A 358 11.07 -7.39 5.16
CA ILE A 358 11.43 -7.73 6.54
C ILE A 358 12.32 -6.64 7.15
N ASN A 359 11.99 -6.20 8.37
CA ASN A 359 12.87 -5.32 9.14
C ASN A 359 13.97 -6.15 9.79
N ARG A 360 15.23 -5.99 9.35
CA ARG A 360 16.37 -6.73 9.91
C ARG A 360 16.83 -6.23 11.27
N ASP A 361 16.40 -5.03 11.66
CA ASP A 361 16.75 -4.45 12.97
C ASP A 361 15.85 -4.98 14.09
N ASP A 362 14.77 -5.69 13.74
CA ASP A 362 13.79 -6.24 14.68
C ASP A 362 13.84 -7.78 14.65
N ALA A 363 14.33 -8.37 15.73
CA ALA A 363 14.54 -9.81 15.82
C ALA A 363 13.24 -10.63 15.75
N GLU A 364 12.13 -10.11 16.27
CA GLU A 364 10.81 -10.77 16.19
C GLU A 364 10.29 -10.76 14.75
N VAL A 365 10.58 -9.70 14.00
CA VAL A 365 10.23 -9.61 12.57
C VAL A 365 11.12 -10.52 11.72
N GLU A 366 12.43 -10.53 11.96
CA GLU A 366 13.35 -11.43 11.25
C GLU A 366 13.01 -12.91 11.51
N ALA A 367 12.52 -13.24 12.71
CA ALA A 367 12.06 -14.60 13.06
C ALA A 367 10.80 -15.05 12.29
N LEU A 368 10.07 -14.15 11.62
CA LEU A 368 8.94 -14.52 10.76
C LEU A 368 9.37 -15.13 9.42
N VAL A 369 10.64 -15.00 9.03
CA VAL A 369 11.15 -15.61 7.80
C VAL A 369 11.17 -17.13 7.97
N PRO A 370 10.41 -17.90 7.19
CA PRO A 370 10.37 -19.35 7.34
C PRO A 370 11.68 -19.98 6.88
N ALA A 371 12.04 -21.10 7.50
CA ALA A 371 13.19 -21.87 7.10
C ALA A 371 13.03 -22.42 5.67
N PRO A 372 14.13 -22.53 4.89
CA PRO A 372 14.09 -23.14 3.56
C PRO A 372 13.51 -24.57 3.58
N VAL A 373 12.60 -24.86 2.65
CA VAL A 373 11.93 -26.16 2.58
C VAL A 373 12.55 -27.02 1.47
N GLN A 374 12.84 -28.28 1.77
CA GLN A 374 13.26 -29.25 0.75
C GLN A 374 12.06 -29.81 0.01
N VAL A 375 11.92 -29.47 -1.26
CA VAL A 375 10.87 -29.99 -2.14
C VAL A 375 11.44 -31.14 -2.96
N LYS A 376 10.85 -32.34 -2.83
CA LYS A 376 11.19 -33.48 -3.68
C LYS A 376 10.82 -33.15 -5.12
N GLN A 377 11.82 -33.15 -6.00
CA GLN A 377 11.56 -33.09 -7.42
C GLN A 377 11.17 -34.50 -7.92
N GLY A 378 10.51 -34.57 -9.08
CA GLY A 378 10.00 -35.83 -9.65
C GLY A 378 11.03 -36.97 -9.70
N ARG A 379 10.54 -38.20 -9.93
CA ARG A 379 11.33 -39.44 -9.78
C ARG A 379 12.71 -39.35 -10.45
N GLY A 380 13.77 -39.36 -9.64
CA GLY A 380 15.17 -39.32 -10.09
C GLY A 380 15.88 -37.96 -10.00
N ARG A 381 15.19 -36.88 -9.63
CA ARG A 381 15.81 -35.56 -9.41
C ARG A 381 16.12 -35.31 -7.92
N PRO A 382 17.25 -34.67 -7.59
CA PRO A 382 17.56 -34.29 -6.20
C PRO A 382 16.51 -33.31 -5.66
N SER A 383 16.31 -33.31 -4.33
CA SER A 383 15.44 -32.31 -3.70
C SER A 383 15.97 -30.90 -3.95
N LYS A 384 15.06 -29.97 -4.28
CA LYS A 384 15.39 -28.56 -4.44
C LYS A 384 15.08 -27.84 -3.13
N LEU A 385 16.04 -27.10 -2.61
CA LEU A 385 15.81 -26.16 -1.52
C LEU A 385 15.05 -24.96 -2.09
N VAL A 386 13.86 -24.70 -1.57
CA VAL A 386 13.03 -23.56 -1.96
C VAL A 386 13.00 -22.58 -0.78
N GLU A 387 13.45 -21.36 -1.04
CA GLU A 387 13.42 -20.27 -0.08
C GLU A 387 12.29 -19.30 -0.43
N ARG A 388 11.72 -18.64 0.58
CA ARG A 388 10.80 -17.51 0.33
C ARG A 388 11.59 -16.36 -0.30
N HIS A 389 10.92 -15.59 -1.16
CA HIS A 389 11.49 -14.35 -1.66
C HIS A 389 11.42 -13.27 -0.57
N VAL A 390 12.59 -12.87 -0.05
CA VAL A 390 12.70 -11.92 1.06
C VAL A 390 13.57 -10.73 0.65
N VAL A 391 13.06 -9.52 0.89
CA VAL A 391 13.80 -8.26 0.77
C VAL A 391 13.88 -7.62 2.15
N ARG A 392 15.08 -7.29 2.63
CA ARG A 392 15.26 -6.70 3.96
C ARG A 392 15.48 -5.20 3.90
N PHE A 393 14.96 -4.50 4.90
CA PHE A 393 15.28 -3.10 5.18
C PHE A 393 15.78 -2.94 6.62
N GLY A 394 16.51 -1.86 6.90
CA GLY A 394 17.11 -1.59 8.22
C GLY A 394 17.99 -0.35 8.22
N LEU A 395 18.49 0.02 9.38
CA LEU A 395 19.24 1.25 9.65
C LEU A 395 20.76 1.06 9.59
N ASP A 396 21.23 -0.15 9.32
CA ASP A 396 22.61 -0.47 8.96
C ASP A 396 22.74 -0.78 7.45
N ALA A 397 23.97 -1.08 7.01
CA ALA A 397 24.26 -1.38 5.61
C ALA A 397 23.53 -2.68 5.16
N PRO A 398 22.92 -2.70 3.96
CA PRO A 398 22.25 -3.89 3.44
C PRO A 398 23.27 -5.02 3.19
N ARG A 399 22.85 -6.27 3.41
CA ARG A 399 23.74 -7.44 3.45
C ARG A 399 23.53 -8.43 2.31
N ARG A 400 22.49 -8.25 1.49
CA ARG A 400 22.17 -9.11 0.34
C ARG A 400 21.68 -8.28 -0.84
N PRO A 401 21.82 -8.77 -2.08
CA PRO A 401 21.26 -8.08 -3.24
C PRO A 401 19.75 -7.89 -3.10
N GLY A 402 19.27 -6.71 -3.48
CA GLY A 402 17.87 -6.32 -3.33
C GLY A 402 17.57 -5.61 -2.01
N ASP A 403 18.34 -5.85 -0.94
CA ASP A 403 18.12 -5.24 0.37
C ASP A 403 18.35 -3.73 0.36
N PHE A 404 17.61 -3.03 1.22
CA PHE A 404 17.64 -1.59 1.40
C PHE A 404 18.26 -1.23 2.75
N GLY A 405 19.05 -0.17 2.86
CA GLY A 405 19.65 0.21 4.15
C GLY A 405 20.13 1.63 4.25
N LEU A 406 20.84 1.91 5.35
CA LEU A 406 21.55 3.16 5.56
C LEU A 406 23.05 2.94 5.62
N ILE A 407 23.80 3.84 5.01
CA ILE A 407 25.24 3.98 5.24
C ILE A 407 25.56 5.40 5.64
N THR A 408 26.59 5.59 6.45
CA THR A 408 27.10 6.92 6.79
C THR A 408 28.40 7.16 6.04
N GLU A 409 28.41 8.15 5.15
CA GLU A 409 29.58 8.56 4.39
C GLU A 409 29.83 10.05 4.61
N ASN A 410 31.05 10.42 5.01
CA ASN A 410 31.43 11.80 5.30
C ASN A 410 30.47 12.53 6.27
N GLY A 411 29.94 11.80 7.26
CA GLY A 411 29.00 12.34 8.25
C GLY A 411 27.55 12.47 7.77
N MET A 412 27.25 12.09 6.52
CA MET A 412 25.89 12.12 5.96
C MET A 412 25.33 10.70 5.86
N ALA A 413 24.10 10.49 6.33
CA ALA A 413 23.39 9.23 6.17
C ALA A 413 22.75 9.15 4.77
N TRP A 414 22.92 8.01 4.09
CA TRP A 414 22.39 7.75 2.75
C TRP A 414 21.47 6.53 2.74
N LEU A 415 20.30 6.68 2.12
CA LEU A 415 19.47 5.55 1.72
C LEU A 415 20.17 4.82 0.56
N VAL A 416 20.34 3.51 0.70
CA VAL A 416 21.02 2.67 -0.30
C VAL A 416 20.24 1.41 -0.62
N ARG A 417 20.48 0.85 -1.80
CA ARG A 417 20.06 -0.50 -2.20
C ARG A 417 21.29 -1.33 -2.57
N ALA A 418 21.40 -2.54 -2.05
CA ALA A 418 22.43 -3.48 -2.46
C ALA A 418 22.08 -4.12 -3.81
N ARG A 419 23.05 -4.22 -4.70
CA ARG A 419 22.99 -4.92 -5.99
C ARG A 419 24.10 -5.95 -6.06
N GLU A 420 23.90 -6.98 -6.86
CA GLU A 420 25.00 -7.87 -7.24
C GLU A 420 26.06 -7.07 -8.00
N LEU A 421 27.34 -7.37 -7.78
CA LEU A 421 28.39 -6.83 -8.63
C LEU A 421 28.22 -7.39 -10.05
N GLU A 422 28.19 -6.50 -11.04
CA GLU A 422 28.23 -6.90 -12.45
C GLU A 422 29.57 -7.58 -12.77
N GLU A 423 29.52 -8.70 -13.48
CA GLU A 423 30.72 -9.40 -13.97
C GLU A 423 31.52 -8.48 -14.91
N GLY A 424 32.69 -7.99 -14.46
CA GLY A 424 33.58 -7.17 -15.30
C GLY A 424 34.23 -5.97 -14.62
N ILE A 425 33.82 -5.59 -13.40
CA ILE A 425 34.44 -4.48 -12.67
C ILE A 425 35.86 -4.89 -12.21
N LYS A 426 36.89 -4.20 -12.74
CA LYS A 426 38.31 -4.49 -12.46
C LYS A 426 38.63 -4.32 -10.98
N ARG A 427 39.05 -5.43 -10.37
CA ARG A 427 39.41 -5.61 -8.95
C ARG A 427 40.62 -4.74 -8.57
N ARG A 428 40.57 -4.02 -7.45
CA ARG A 428 41.78 -3.49 -6.80
C ARG A 428 42.52 -4.63 -6.09
N LYS A 429 43.83 -4.69 -6.28
CA LYS A 429 44.69 -5.77 -5.74
C LYS A 429 44.86 -5.58 -4.22
N GLY A 430 44.20 -6.41 -3.41
CA GLY A 430 44.44 -6.50 -1.97
C GLY A 430 43.22 -6.30 -1.04
N GLU A 431 42.03 -6.04 -1.58
CA GLU A 431 40.79 -6.00 -0.78
C GLU A 431 40.04 -7.34 -0.93
N GLU A 432 39.68 -7.99 0.19
CA GLU A 432 38.59 -8.97 0.20
C GLU A 432 37.32 -8.19 -0.19
N ALA A 433 36.93 -8.28 -1.47
CA ALA A 433 35.84 -7.49 -2.00
C ALA A 433 34.50 -8.04 -1.49
N ASP A 434 33.72 -7.17 -0.84
CA ASP A 434 32.31 -7.45 -0.56
C ASP A 434 31.61 -7.77 -1.90
N PRO A 435 30.83 -8.87 -2.01
CA PRO A 435 30.17 -9.26 -3.26
C PRO A 435 29.02 -8.33 -3.68
N LEU A 436 28.86 -7.19 -3.01
CA LEU A 436 27.73 -6.26 -3.15
C LEU A 436 28.18 -4.89 -3.64
N SER A 437 27.47 -4.36 -4.63
CA SER A 437 27.56 -2.96 -5.05
C SER A 437 26.43 -2.17 -4.40
N LEU A 438 26.77 -1.10 -3.67
CA LEU A 438 25.78 -0.25 -3.00
C LEU A 438 25.35 0.90 -3.93
N GLN A 439 24.10 0.84 -4.41
CA GLN A 439 23.47 1.92 -5.15
C GLN A 439 22.99 2.99 -4.16
N ARG A 440 23.60 4.18 -4.21
CA ARG A 440 23.14 5.36 -3.47
C ARG A 440 21.84 5.87 -4.08
N LEU A 441 20.82 6.00 -3.26
CA LEU A 441 19.48 6.44 -3.69
C LEU A 441 19.30 7.93 -3.41
N MET A 442 19.37 8.34 -2.13
CA MET A 442 19.30 9.75 -1.73
C MET A 442 19.83 9.94 -0.29
N PRO A 443 20.25 11.16 0.08
CA PRO A 443 20.55 11.49 1.47
C PRO A 443 19.31 11.34 2.37
N ALA A 444 19.46 10.80 3.58
CA ALA A 444 18.38 10.70 4.55
C ALA A 444 17.84 12.09 4.95
N ASP A 445 18.72 13.10 5.03
CA ASP A 445 18.35 14.49 5.36
C ASP A 445 17.57 15.19 4.23
N ALA A 446 17.51 14.60 3.03
CA ALA A 446 16.65 15.08 1.96
C ALA A 446 15.18 14.69 2.16
N LEU A 447 14.88 13.78 3.08
CA LEU A 447 13.51 13.50 3.52
C LEU A 447 12.97 14.70 4.31
N ARG A 448 11.75 15.14 3.99
CA ARG A 448 11.08 16.18 4.81
C ARG A 448 10.65 15.64 6.16
N VAL A 449 10.26 14.37 6.21
CA VAL A 449 9.98 13.64 7.44
C VAL A 449 11.30 13.23 8.11
N ARG A 450 11.61 13.88 9.24
CA ARG A 450 12.89 13.67 9.95
C ARG A 450 12.87 12.43 10.83
N GLY A 451 14.06 11.91 11.15
CA GLY A 451 14.25 10.83 12.12
C GLY A 451 14.49 9.45 11.51
N ARG A 452 15.27 8.62 12.20
CA ARG A 452 15.68 7.28 11.73
C ARG A 452 14.49 6.35 11.44
N HIS A 453 13.43 6.40 12.24
CA HIS A 453 12.23 5.60 12.00
C HIS A 453 11.54 5.97 10.67
N ASN A 454 11.58 7.24 10.25
CA ASN A 454 11.05 7.65 8.96
C ASN A 454 11.94 7.22 7.79
N ALA A 455 13.26 7.19 8.00
CA ALA A 455 14.17 6.54 7.04
C ALA A 455 13.89 5.04 6.90
N ALA A 456 13.62 4.32 8.00
CA ALA A 456 13.20 2.92 7.95
C ALA A 456 11.87 2.73 7.19
N ASN A 457 10.86 3.57 7.45
CA ASN A 457 9.60 3.56 6.71
C ASN A 457 9.83 3.81 5.21
N ALA A 458 10.70 4.75 4.86
CA ALA A 458 11.09 5.02 3.47
C ALA A 458 11.74 3.83 2.77
N LEU A 459 12.66 3.14 3.44
CA LEU A 459 13.29 1.93 2.91
C LEU A 459 12.26 0.80 2.72
N ALA A 460 11.33 0.63 3.67
CA ALA A 460 10.23 -0.34 3.56
C ALA A 460 9.30 -0.01 2.38
N SER A 461 8.91 1.27 2.21
CA SER A 461 8.08 1.72 1.09
C SER A 461 8.77 1.50 -0.27
N LEU A 462 10.07 1.80 -0.37
CA LEU A 462 10.84 1.54 -1.59
C LEU A 462 10.91 0.04 -1.89
N ALA A 463 11.12 -0.81 -0.87
CA ALA A 463 11.14 -2.26 -1.03
C ALA A 463 9.80 -2.81 -1.52
N LEU A 464 8.68 -2.37 -0.92
CA LEU A 464 7.33 -2.77 -1.32
C LEU A 464 7.00 -2.37 -2.77
N ALA A 465 7.23 -1.11 -3.12
CA ALA A 465 6.91 -0.62 -4.46
C ALA A 465 7.82 -1.23 -5.54
N THR A 466 9.09 -1.48 -5.23
CA THR A 466 10.02 -2.18 -6.14
C THR A 466 9.59 -3.63 -6.37
N ALA A 467 8.93 -4.28 -5.40
CA ALA A 467 8.46 -5.66 -5.53
C ALA A 467 7.30 -5.83 -6.52
N ILE A 468 6.67 -4.73 -6.95
CA ILE A 468 5.67 -4.68 -8.04
C ILE A 468 6.18 -3.88 -9.25
N ASP A 469 7.51 -3.86 -9.43
CA ASP A 469 8.20 -3.27 -10.57
C ASP A 469 7.98 -1.76 -10.76
N CYS A 470 7.73 -1.01 -9.68
CA CYS A 470 7.70 0.44 -9.75
C CYS A 470 9.13 1.00 -9.97
N PRO A 471 9.36 1.90 -10.95
CA PRO A 471 10.68 2.45 -11.24
C PRO A 471 11.20 3.36 -10.13
N LEU A 472 12.47 3.18 -9.73
CA LEU A 472 13.09 3.91 -8.61
C LEU A 472 13.11 5.44 -8.81
N ALA A 473 13.41 5.93 -10.01
CA ALA A 473 13.62 7.37 -10.24
C ALA A 473 12.41 8.24 -9.85
N PRO A 474 11.17 7.99 -10.35
CA PRO A 474 10.01 8.76 -9.91
C PRO A 474 9.66 8.54 -8.43
N MET A 475 9.91 7.34 -7.88
CA MET A 475 9.70 7.07 -6.46
C MET A 475 10.60 7.94 -5.59
N LEU A 476 11.89 8.08 -5.91
CA LEU A 476 12.81 8.92 -5.12
C LEU A 476 12.40 10.41 -5.15
N HIS A 477 11.83 10.87 -6.26
CA HIS A 477 11.25 12.21 -6.34
C HIS A 477 10.00 12.34 -5.43
N GLY A 478 9.07 11.40 -5.49
CA GLY A 478 7.91 11.36 -4.60
C GLY A 478 8.31 11.30 -3.12
N LEU A 479 9.29 10.48 -2.79
CA LEU A 479 9.81 10.30 -1.43
C LEU A 479 10.37 11.60 -0.85
N ARG A 480 11.06 12.41 -1.67
CA ARG A 480 11.57 13.74 -1.27
C ARG A 480 10.47 14.76 -0.99
N GLU A 481 9.28 14.59 -1.57
CA GLU A 481 8.16 15.53 -1.43
C GLU A 481 7.19 15.14 -0.31
N TYR A 482 7.21 13.89 0.14
CA TYR A 482 6.35 13.40 1.21
C TYR A 482 6.53 14.20 2.51
N ARG A 483 5.44 14.78 3.03
CA ARG A 483 5.45 15.67 4.20
C ARG A 483 5.02 15.02 5.51
N GLY A 484 4.61 13.75 5.49
CA GLY A 484 4.03 13.08 6.65
C GLY A 484 2.51 13.18 6.69
N GLU A 485 1.90 12.39 7.58
CA GLU A 485 0.45 12.38 7.81
C GLU A 485 0.07 13.44 8.84
N PRO A 486 -1.15 14.01 8.75
CA PRO A 486 -1.74 14.76 9.85
C PRO A 486 -1.76 13.96 11.16
N HIS A 487 -1.59 14.66 12.28
CA HIS A 487 -1.60 14.16 13.67
C HIS A 487 -0.45 13.21 14.02
N ARG A 488 0.69 13.32 13.32
CA ARG A 488 1.90 12.54 13.57
C ARG A 488 3.09 13.47 13.79
N VAL A 489 3.22 13.94 15.02
CA VAL A 489 4.13 15.04 15.40
C VAL A 489 3.89 16.27 14.52
N GLU A 490 2.62 16.61 14.34
CA GLU A 490 2.17 17.74 13.54
C GLU A 490 2.36 19.04 14.31
N PHE A 491 3.09 20.00 13.74
CA PHE A 491 3.16 21.34 14.30
C PHE A 491 1.81 22.04 14.16
N VAL A 492 1.21 22.45 15.27
CA VAL A 492 -0.09 23.14 15.30
C VAL A 492 0.10 24.65 15.18
N THR A 493 0.82 25.25 16.12
CA THR A 493 1.14 26.69 16.17
C THR A 493 2.17 26.95 17.28
N SER A 494 2.62 28.19 17.41
CA SER A 494 3.43 28.65 18.56
C SER A 494 2.65 29.65 19.41
N VAL A 495 2.66 29.48 20.74
CA VAL A 495 2.03 30.40 21.71
C VAL A 495 3.08 30.78 22.76
N LYS A 496 3.30 32.08 23.01
CA LYS A 496 4.37 32.58 23.92
C LYS A 496 5.79 32.05 23.61
N GLY A 497 6.07 31.77 22.34
CA GLY A 497 7.35 31.19 21.93
C GLY A 497 7.50 29.71 22.27
N VAL A 498 6.40 29.03 22.61
CA VAL A 498 6.32 27.57 22.83
C VAL A 498 5.64 26.93 21.63
N ASP A 499 6.29 25.92 21.03
CA ASP A 499 5.75 25.20 19.88
C ASP A 499 4.82 24.06 20.32
N PHE A 500 3.65 23.94 19.71
CA PHE A 500 2.69 22.86 19.99
C PHE A 500 2.74 21.78 18.91
N TYR A 501 2.88 20.53 19.34
CA TYR A 501 2.90 19.36 18.46
C TYR A 501 1.79 18.38 18.83
N ASP A 502 0.99 18.00 17.83
CA ASP A 502 0.00 16.94 17.92
C ASP A 502 0.55 15.61 17.40
N ASP A 503 0.71 14.65 18.31
CA ASP A 503 1.02 13.25 18.02
C ASP A 503 -0.05 12.33 18.65
N SER A 504 -1.33 12.71 18.52
CA SER A 504 -2.47 11.92 19.01
C SER A 504 -2.52 10.49 18.45
N LYS A 505 -1.82 10.20 17.35
CA LYS A 505 -1.65 8.82 16.81
C LYS A 505 -0.61 7.99 17.57
N GLY A 506 0.16 8.57 18.49
CA GLY A 506 1.09 7.89 19.40
C GLY A 506 0.37 7.08 20.48
N THR A 507 -0.40 6.04 20.10
CA THR A 507 -1.26 5.29 21.02
C THR A 507 -0.58 4.16 21.78
N ASN A 508 0.74 4.03 21.65
CA ASN A 508 1.55 3.03 22.35
C ASN A 508 2.88 3.62 22.82
N VAL A 509 3.53 2.92 23.75
CA VAL A 509 4.78 3.36 24.39
C VAL A 509 5.89 3.57 23.36
N GLY A 510 6.06 2.64 22.41
CA GLY A 510 7.11 2.71 21.39
C GLY A 510 6.99 3.94 20.48
N ALA A 511 5.76 4.31 20.08
CA ALA A 511 5.51 5.51 19.29
C ALA A 511 5.90 6.78 20.05
N THR A 512 5.53 6.84 21.34
CA THR A 512 5.81 8.00 22.19
C THR A 512 7.31 8.16 22.44
N VAL A 513 8.03 7.06 22.68
CA VAL A 513 9.50 7.07 22.77
C VAL A 513 10.12 7.60 21.48
N ALA A 514 9.63 7.15 20.31
CA ALA A 514 10.13 7.62 19.03
C ALA A 514 9.87 9.13 18.81
N ALA A 515 8.72 9.64 19.25
CA ALA A 515 8.39 11.07 19.18
C ALA A 515 9.28 11.91 20.11
N ILE A 516 9.51 11.47 21.35
CA ILE A 516 10.40 12.14 22.31
C ILE A 516 11.83 12.21 21.76
N LEU A 517 12.37 11.11 21.25
CA LEU A 517 13.72 11.09 20.68
C LEU A 517 13.82 11.93 19.40
N GLY A 518 12.78 11.88 18.55
CA GLY A 518 12.74 12.63 17.29
C GLY A 518 12.69 14.15 17.48
N LEU A 519 11.99 14.63 18.50
CA LEU A 519 11.92 16.06 18.83
C LEU A 519 13.02 16.50 19.80
N GLY A 520 13.42 15.65 20.74
CA GLY A 520 14.24 16.05 21.89
C GLY A 520 15.74 16.07 21.65
N VAL A 521 16.29 15.29 20.70
CA VAL A 521 17.75 15.13 20.52
C VAL A 521 18.42 16.40 20.00
N ASP A 522 17.79 17.11 19.06
CA ASP A 522 18.37 18.29 18.40
C ASP A 522 17.90 19.63 19.02
N ARG A 523 17.18 19.59 20.15
CA ARG A 523 16.54 20.78 20.75
C ARG A 523 17.27 21.37 21.95
N ALA A 524 18.34 20.75 22.44
CA ALA A 524 19.06 21.28 23.61
C ALA A 524 19.52 22.74 23.38
N PRO A 525 19.22 23.69 24.28
CA PRO A 525 18.77 23.51 25.67
C PRO A 525 17.25 23.41 25.88
N ALA A 526 16.42 23.62 24.86
CA ALA A 526 14.97 23.52 24.95
C ALA A 526 14.50 22.10 25.30
N LYS A 527 13.36 22.03 25.99
CA LYS A 527 12.78 20.80 26.56
C LYS A 527 11.36 20.58 26.06
N LEU A 528 10.85 19.39 26.34
CA LEU A 528 9.48 19.00 26.01
C LEU A 528 8.58 19.06 27.26
N VAL A 529 7.40 19.64 27.14
CA VAL A 529 6.31 19.44 28.11
C VAL A 529 5.34 18.43 27.52
N MET A 530 5.26 17.26 28.14
CA MET A 530 4.57 16.09 27.60
C MET A 530 3.13 16.01 28.11
N ILE A 531 2.19 15.58 27.27
CA ILE A 531 0.86 15.14 27.70
C ILE A 531 0.72 13.65 27.42
N LEU A 532 0.63 12.84 28.48
CA LEU A 532 0.56 11.37 28.44
C LEU A 532 -0.74 10.86 29.05
N GLY A 533 -1.19 9.70 28.60
CA GLY A 533 -2.25 8.93 29.24
C GLY A 533 -3.50 8.68 28.39
N GLY A 534 -4.42 7.91 28.97
CA GLY A 534 -5.55 7.27 28.29
C GLY A 534 -5.71 5.80 28.74
N ASP A 535 -6.19 4.95 27.83
CA ASP A 535 -6.25 3.49 28.00
C ASP A 535 -4.96 2.82 27.50
N GLY A 536 -4.13 2.36 28.44
CA GLY A 536 -2.82 1.76 28.23
C GLY A 536 -2.83 0.31 27.78
N LYS A 537 -3.98 -0.38 27.84
CA LYS A 537 -4.14 -1.78 27.37
C LYS A 537 -3.12 -2.77 27.97
N GLY A 538 -2.70 -2.52 29.22
CA GLY A 538 -1.75 -3.38 29.92
C GLY A 538 -0.32 -3.36 29.38
N GLN A 539 0.07 -2.29 28.65
CA GLN A 539 1.46 -2.09 28.22
C GLN A 539 2.40 -1.81 29.40
N ASP A 540 3.67 -2.18 29.25
CA ASP A 540 4.73 -1.72 30.15
C ASP A 540 5.19 -0.29 29.79
N PHE A 541 4.97 0.66 30.71
CA PHE A 541 5.35 2.06 30.55
C PHE A 541 6.82 2.35 30.90
N SER A 542 7.55 1.39 31.48
CA SER A 542 8.97 1.54 31.89
C SER A 542 9.89 2.16 30.83
N PRO A 543 9.75 1.84 29.52
CA PRO A 543 10.58 2.44 28.48
C PRO A 543 10.47 3.96 28.33
N LEU A 544 9.43 4.60 28.88
CA LEU A 544 9.26 6.06 28.85
C LEU A 544 10.23 6.79 29.79
N ALA A 545 10.68 6.16 30.87
CA ALA A 545 11.41 6.84 31.94
C ALA A 545 12.73 7.47 31.47
N ALA A 546 13.55 6.71 30.73
CA ALA A 546 14.84 7.18 30.24
C ALA A 546 14.74 8.39 29.28
N PRO A 547 13.94 8.35 28.20
CA PRO A 547 13.82 9.50 27.30
C PRO A 547 13.16 10.72 27.98
N ILE A 548 12.20 10.51 28.89
CA ILE A 548 11.56 11.60 29.66
C ILE A 548 12.57 12.29 30.58
N ALA A 549 13.38 11.52 31.31
CA ALA A 549 14.40 12.08 32.21
C ALA A 549 15.41 12.98 31.47
N VAL A 550 15.70 12.68 30.20
CA VAL A 550 16.68 13.44 29.40
C VAL A 550 16.03 14.64 28.71
N HIS A 551 14.83 14.48 28.14
CA HIS A 551 14.27 15.46 27.19
C HIS A 551 13.08 16.26 27.73
N ALA A 552 12.38 15.79 28.77
CA ALA A 552 11.19 16.46 29.28
C ALA A 552 11.53 17.48 30.38
N ARG A 553 10.72 18.54 30.45
CA ARG A 553 10.65 19.51 31.55
C ARG A 553 9.58 19.14 32.55
N ALA A 554 8.41 18.78 32.04
CA ALA A 554 7.23 18.43 32.82
C ALA A 554 6.34 17.45 32.04
N VAL A 555 5.48 16.73 32.76
CA VAL A 555 4.54 15.76 32.19
C VAL A 555 3.15 15.95 32.81
N ALA A 556 2.16 16.24 31.96
CA ALA A 556 0.75 16.18 32.29
C ALA A 556 0.23 14.76 32.05
N LEU A 557 -0.48 14.21 33.02
CA LEU A 557 -1.03 12.86 32.99
C LEU A 557 -2.56 12.92 32.95
N ILE A 558 -3.19 12.23 31.99
CA ILE A 558 -4.64 12.19 31.80
C ILE A 558 -5.16 10.74 31.68
N GLY A 559 -6.46 10.55 31.86
CA GLY A 559 -7.14 9.29 31.54
C GLY A 559 -6.90 8.14 32.51
N ARG A 560 -7.41 6.95 32.13
CA ARG A 560 -7.53 5.77 33.00
C ARG A 560 -6.20 5.33 33.63
N ASP A 561 -5.13 5.27 32.82
CA ASP A 561 -3.84 4.70 33.26
C ASP A 561 -2.82 5.76 33.71
N ALA A 562 -3.27 7.00 33.95
CA ALA A 562 -2.42 8.10 34.46
C ALA A 562 -1.62 7.69 35.71
N ALA A 563 -2.24 6.97 36.65
CA ALA A 563 -1.57 6.53 37.89
C ALA A 563 -0.46 5.50 37.64
N GLN A 564 -0.62 4.64 36.63
CA GLN A 564 0.39 3.64 36.27
C GLN A 564 1.61 4.31 35.63
N ILE A 565 1.37 5.27 34.73
CA ILE A 565 2.42 6.08 34.12
C ILE A 565 3.15 6.90 35.19
N GLU A 566 2.40 7.54 36.11
CA GLU A 566 2.98 8.31 37.22
C GLU A 566 3.97 7.47 38.03
N ALA A 567 3.57 6.25 38.43
CA ALA A 567 4.41 5.36 39.23
C ALA A 567 5.75 5.02 38.57
N VAL A 568 5.75 4.85 37.24
CA VAL A 568 6.98 4.58 36.47
C VAL A 568 7.86 5.83 36.35
N LEU A 569 7.25 7.01 36.22
CA LEU A 569 7.99 8.26 35.97
C LEU A 569 8.46 8.97 37.25
N GLN A 570 7.96 8.60 38.44
CA GLN A 570 8.34 9.21 39.72
C GLN A 570 9.85 9.28 39.95
N GLY A 571 10.61 8.29 39.46
CA GLY A 571 12.07 8.24 39.62
C GLY A 571 12.88 9.14 38.67
N THR A 572 12.23 9.84 37.72
CA THR A 572 12.92 10.62 36.69
C THR A 572 13.35 12.03 37.13
N GLY A 573 12.74 12.55 38.20
CA GLY A 573 12.96 13.93 38.69
C GLY A 573 12.24 15.01 37.88
N VAL A 574 11.41 14.64 36.92
CA VAL A 574 10.57 15.54 36.12
C VAL A 574 9.27 15.87 36.87
N THR A 575 8.76 17.10 36.76
CA THR A 575 7.47 17.48 37.35
C THR A 575 6.33 16.69 36.70
N LEU A 576 5.54 15.99 37.51
CA LEU A 576 4.38 15.21 37.05
C LEU A 576 3.10 15.81 37.66
N HIS A 577 2.06 16.00 36.84
CA HIS A 577 0.78 16.48 37.34
C HIS A 577 -0.40 15.79 36.64
N ARG A 578 -1.43 15.40 37.41
CA ARG A 578 -2.63 14.74 36.90
C ARG A 578 -3.75 15.74 36.58
N HIS A 579 -4.44 15.52 35.48
CA HIS A 579 -5.55 16.36 35.03
C HIS A 579 -6.77 15.52 34.63
N ASP A 580 -7.96 16.04 34.89
CA ASP A 580 -9.23 15.37 34.57
C ASP A 580 -9.62 15.53 33.09
N SER A 581 -9.00 16.47 32.37
CA SER A 581 -9.31 16.79 30.97
C SER A 581 -8.05 17.16 30.18
N LEU A 582 -8.12 16.98 28.86
CA LEU A 582 -7.02 17.33 27.96
C LEU A 582 -6.86 18.84 27.83
N GLU A 583 -7.95 19.58 27.92
CA GLU A 583 -8.00 21.03 27.95
C GLU A 583 -7.20 21.55 29.15
N ALA A 584 -7.51 21.06 30.37
CA ALA A 584 -6.79 21.44 31.58
C ALA A 584 -5.30 21.06 31.54
N ALA A 585 -4.98 19.89 30.99
CA ALA A 585 -3.60 19.45 30.78
C ALA A 585 -2.85 20.37 29.80
N THR A 586 -3.51 20.82 28.72
CA THR A 586 -2.92 21.70 27.69
C THR A 586 -2.65 23.10 28.24
N HIS A 587 -3.59 23.67 29.00
CA HIS A 587 -3.37 24.95 29.69
C HIS A 587 -2.21 24.86 30.70
N TRP A 588 -2.16 23.79 31.49
CA TRP A 588 -1.06 23.58 32.43
C TRP A 588 0.28 23.38 31.73
N ALA A 589 0.29 22.64 30.60
CA ALA A 589 1.50 22.42 29.83
C ALA A 589 2.11 23.73 29.30
N LEU A 590 1.28 24.69 28.86
CA LEU A 590 1.75 26.02 28.48
C LEU A 590 2.32 26.80 29.68
N ALA A 591 1.72 26.66 30.86
CA ALA A 591 2.16 27.36 32.06
C ALA A 591 3.53 26.87 32.58
N GLU A 592 3.83 25.59 32.38
CA GLU A 592 5.13 24.97 32.75
C GLU A 592 6.22 25.15 31.68
N ALA A 593 5.84 25.46 30.44
CA ALA A 593 6.77 25.62 29.33
C ALA A 593 7.50 26.98 29.38
N GLU A 594 8.77 26.98 28.99
CA GLU A 594 9.55 28.21 28.77
C GLU A 594 9.62 28.56 27.27
N ALA A 595 9.90 29.81 26.94
CA ALA A 595 10.10 30.23 25.55
C ALA A 595 11.23 29.40 24.89
N GLY A 596 10.93 28.80 23.74
CA GLY A 596 11.80 27.85 23.04
C GLY A 596 11.46 26.38 23.28
N ASP A 597 10.71 26.06 24.35
CA ASP A 597 10.23 24.70 24.61
C ASP A 597 9.13 24.28 23.64
N SER A 598 8.72 23.02 23.76
CA SER A 598 7.60 22.51 22.98
C SER A 598 6.64 21.68 23.82
N VAL A 599 5.34 21.87 23.61
CA VAL A 599 4.30 21.01 24.18
C VAL A 599 4.02 19.88 23.18
N LEU A 600 4.11 18.63 23.64
CA LEU A 600 3.88 17.44 22.82
C LEU A 600 2.74 16.59 23.40
N LEU A 601 1.64 16.50 22.66
CA LEU A 601 0.61 15.49 22.90
C LEU A 601 1.02 14.18 22.23
N SER A 602 1.64 13.27 22.98
CA SER A 602 1.99 11.92 22.51
C SER A 602 1.62 10.92 23.60
N PRO A 603 0.37 10.42 23.61
CA PRO A 603 -0.26 9.92 24.83
C PRO A 603 0.23 8.56 25.34
N ALA A 604 0.98 7.79 24.56
CA ALA A 604 1.33 6.38 24.81
C ALA A 604 0.15 5.41 25.01
N CYS A 605 -1.08 5.92 24.91
CA CYS A 605 -2.32 5.21 25.22
C CYS A 605 -3.39 5.44 24.14
N ALA A 606 -4.31 4.48 24.03
CA ALA A 606 -5.51 4.66 23.24
C ALA A 606 -6.43 5.72 23.86
N SER A 607 -7.30 6.32 23.05
CA SER A 607 -8.15 7.45 23.46
C SER A 607 -9.54 7.05 23.95
N LEU A 608 -9.90 5.76 23.89
CA LEU A 608 -11.29 5.30 24.01
C LEU A 608 -11.90 5.45 25.42
N ASP A 609 -11.08 5.72 26.43
CA ASP A 609 -11.52 6.00 27.78
C ASP A 609 -12.13 7.40 27.94
N MET A 610 -11.64 8.38 27.17
CA MET A 610 -12.06 9.79 27.26
C MET A 610 -12.65 10.35 25.94
N PHE A 611 -12.39 9.72 24.80
CA PHE A 611 -12.70 10.24 23.47
C PHE A 611 -13.30 9.18 22.54
N ARG A 612 -14.00 9.62 21.48
CA ARG A 612 -14.59 8.72 20.47
C ARG A 612 -13.53 7.93 19.69
N ASN A 613 -12.42 8.58 19.35
CA ASN A 613 -11.28 8.03 18.62
C ASN A 613 -10.08 8.99 18.79
N TYR A 614 -8.94 8.69 18.18
CA TYR A 614 -7.75 9.54 18.30
C TYR A 614 -7.93 10.89 17.58
N ALA A 615 -8.75 10.95 16.52
CA ALA A 615 -9.01 12.18 15.78
C ALA A 615 -9.82 13.17 16.62
N HIS A 616 -10.79 12.70 17.40
CA HIS A 616 -11.51 13.53 18.39
C HIS A 616 -10.56 14.07 19.47
N ARG A 617 -9.58 13.28 19.91
CA ARG A 617 -8.55 13.73 20.86
C ARG A 617 -7.68 14.84 20.26
N ALA A 618 -7.24 14.66 19.01
CA ALA A 618 -6.50 15.67 18.27
C ALA A 618 -7.31 16.97 18.07
N GLU A 619 -8.58 16.84 17.72
CA GLU A 619 -9.51 17.97 17.55
C GLU A 619 -9.62 18.80 18.84
N VAL A 620 -9.81 18.15 19.99
CA VAL A 620 -9.86 18.82 21.31
C VAL A 620 -8.55 19.55 21.61
N PHE A 621 -7.41 18.89 21.39
CA PHE A 621 -6.09 19.50 21.59
C PHE A 621 -5.87 20.72 20.69
N ILE A 622 -6.07 20.57 19.39
CA ILE A 622 -5.87 21.65 18.40
C ILE A 622 -6.80 22.82 18.68
N THR A 623 -8.05 22.55 19.05
CA THR A 623 -9.03 23.59 19.41
C THR A 623 -8.56 24.36 20.64
N THR A 624 -8.16 23.66 21.71
CA THR A 624 -7.63 24.29 22.93
C THR A 624 -6.39 25.15 22.65
N VAL A 625 -5.48 24.65 21.81
CA VAL A 625 -4.27 25.39 21.43
C VAL A 625 -4.61 26.65 20.61
N ARG A 626 -5.63 26.59 19.74
CA ARG A 626 -6.10 27.76 18.99
C ARG A 626 -6.76 28.80 19.89
N GLU A 627 -7.54 28.36 20.87
CA GLU A 627 -8.13 29.25 21.89
C GLU A 627 -7.03 29.95 22.71
N LEU A 628 -6.01 29.21 23.15
CA LEU A 628 -4.82 29.77 23.80
C LEU A 628 -4.10 30.81 22.93
N ALA A 629 -3.99 30.57 21.63
CA ALA A 629 -3.38 31.53 20.70
C ALA A 629 -4.24 32.79 20.50
N GLN A 630 -5.58 32.65 20.52
CA GLN A 630 -6.51 33.77 20.43
C GLN A 630 -6.47 34.64 21.69
N ASP A 631 -6.45 34.02 22.87
CA ASP A 631 -6.37 34.74 24.16
C ASP A 631 -5.10 35.59 24.28
N GLU A 632 -4.02 35.18 23.61
CA GLU A 632 -2.74 35.90 23.54
C GLU A 632 -2.65 36.89 22.37
N GLY A 633 -3.72 37.05 21.58
CA GLY A 633 -3.80 38.00 20.48
C GLY A 633 -2.97 37.63 19.24
N LEU A 634 -2.66 36.34 19.06
CA LEU A 634 -1.81 35.84 17.96
C LEU A 634 -2.61 35.41 16.71
N ILE A 635 -3.94 35.41 16.77
CA ILE A 635 -4.82 35.11 15.63
C ILE A 635 -5.84 36.25 15.49
N GLY A 636 -5.63 37.06 14.45
CA GLY A 636 -6.62 37.99 13.88
C GLY A 636 -6.92 37.61 12.44
#